data_AF-A0A813G543-F1
#
_entry.id   AF-A0A813G543-F1
#
_cell.length_a   1.000
_cell.length_b   1.000
_cell.length_c   1.000
_cell.angle_alpha   90.00
_cell.angle_beta   90.00
_cell.angle_gamma   90.00
#
_symmetry.space_group_name_H-M   'P 1'
#
loop_
_entity.id
_entity.type
_entity.pdbx_description
1 polymer ?
#
loop_
_entity_poly.entity_id
_entity_poly.type
_entity_poly.pdbx_seq_one_letter_code
_entity_poly.pdbx_strand_id
1 'polypeptide(L)'
;LPFFMFVIATVLSLVLGHVATEFHHRALLRALSVDERPAAADLGGAPVGGKLSRHRLCEDLPEASARFSVILLALAFAAILVGACITTLQMHVSGALADLLLSEDARILPYSLVGIGAFLTRGPEDPPLGLRAVQAIFFTFALVIPLLLLSFLLCLLLVPLPRSRQRALLKLCRILDAWAAFDVFVIGVAVANFEFGLLANFLVYNDNIGYACSWVRDNLAIECLAIECHATPGFALLAVAGLASCFLPGKVCALCQEALAQQGGDTEEDLLSSDSEGTDEAEGLVAGLFR
;
A
#
# COMPACT_ATOMS: atom_id res chain seq x y z
N LEU A 1 8.25 19.10 -17.70
CA LEU A 1 9.54 18.58 -17.18
C LEU A 1 9.65 18.56 -15.64
N PRO A 2 9.38 19.66 -14.89
CA PRO A 2 9.66 19.70 -13.44
C PRO A 2 8.84 18.68 -12.64
N PHE A 3 7.57 18.47 -12.99
CA PHE A 3 6.72 17.45 -12.38
C PHE A 3 7.32 16.03 -12.46
N PHE A 4 7.78 15.61 -13.65
CA PHE A 4 8.35 14.27 -13.83
C PHE A 4 9.67 14.09 -13.07
N MET A 5 10.50 15.14 -13.03
CA MET A 5 11.72 15.12 -12.22
C MET A 5 11.42 14.96 -10.75
N PHE A 6 10.39 15.64 -10.24
CA PHE A 6 9.92 15.47 -8.86
C PHE A 6 9.47 14.02 -8.61
N VAL A 7 8.60 13.46 -9.45
CA VAL A 7 8.12 12.08 -9.29
C VAL A 7 9.29 11.08 -9.31
N ILE A 8 10.21 11.22 -10.27
CA ILE A 8 11.39 10.35 -10.37
C ILE A 8 12.25 10.48 -9.11
N ALA A 9 12.49 11.70 -8.63
CA ALA A 9 13.25 11.93 -7.41
C ALA A 9 12.59 11.30 -6.17
N THR A 10 11.27 11.42 -6.04
CA THR A 10 10.51 10.77 -4.95
C THR A 10 10.63 9.25 -5.03
N VAL A 11 10.43 8.65 -6.20
CA VAL A 11 10.57 7.20 -6.39
C VAL A 11 11.98 6.74 -6.07
N LEU A 12 13.01 7.44 -6.57
CA LEU A 12 14.41 7.13 -6.27
C LEU A 12 14.71 7.26 -4.78
N SER A 13 14.19 8.29 -4.11
CA SER A 13 14.35 8.47 -2.66
C SER A 13 13.76 7.31 -1.87
N LEU A 14 12.56 6.84 -2.23
CA LEU A 14 11.93 5.67 -1.61
C LEU A 14 12.74 4.38 -1.83
N VAL A 15 13.20 4.14 -3.06
CA VAL A 15 14.04 2.98 -3.39
C VAL A 15 15.35 3.01 -2.59
N LEU A 16 16.03 4.16 -2.56
CA LEU A 16 17.27 4.34 -1.80
C LEU A 16 17.06 4.16 -0.29
N GLY A 17 15.92 4.63 0.24
CA GLY A 17 15.53 4.42 1.63
C GLY A 17 15.45 2.93 1.97
N HIS A 18 14.74 2.13 1.17
CA HIS A 18 14.66 0.68 1.38
C HIS A 18 16.02 -0.02 1.29
N VAL A 19 16.84 0.36 0.31
CA VAL A 19 18.19 -0.19 0.14
C VAL A 19 19.05 0.14 1.37
N ALA A 20 19.02 1.39 1.85
CA ALA A 20 19.75 1.81 3.03
C ALA A 20 19.31 1.06 4.29
N THR A 21 18.01 0.86 4.50
CA THR A 21 17.47 0.08 5.63
C THR A 21 17.94 -1.38 5.60
N GLU A 22 17.95 -2.04 4.43
CA GLU A 22 18.45 -3.41 4.30
C GLU A 22 19.96 -3.51 4.54
N PHE A 23 20.75 -2.53 4.07
CA PHE A 23 22.18 -2.46 4.40
C PHE A 23 22.44 -2.26 5.89
N HIS A 24 21.69 -1.37 6.53
CA HIS A 24 21.79 -1.15 7.98
C HIS A 24 21.44 -2.41 8.77
N HIS A 25 20.34 -3.09 8.42
CA HIS A 25 19.94 -4.34 9.04
C HIS A 25 21.01 -5.44 8.88
N ARG A 26 21.62 -5.57 7.70
CA ARG A 26 22.71 -6.53 7.47
C ARG A 26 23.98 -6.18 8.25
N ALA A 27 24.31 -4.90 8.36
CA ALA A 27 25.45 -4.45 9.15
C ALA A 27 25.23 -4.77 10.65
N LEU A 28 24.02 -4.53 11.16
CA LEU A 28 23.65 -4.82 12.55
C LEU A 28 23.71 -6.33 12.85
N LEU A 29 23.18 -7.18 11.97
CA LEU A 29 23.29 -8.64 12.11
C LEU A 29 24.75 -9.13 12.11
N ARG A 30 25.61 -8.54 11.26
CA ARG A 30 27.04 -8.88 11.24
C ARG A 30 27.74 -8.47 12.53
N ALA A 31 27.42 -7.31 13.08
CA ALA A 31 27.99 -6.83 14.33
C ALA A 31 27.64 -7.78 15.50
N LEU A 32 26.39 -8.24 15.58
CA LEU A 32 25.96 -9.21 16.58
C LEU A 32 26.67 -10.57 16.43
N SER A 33 26.86 -11.05 15.20
CA SER A 33 27.53 -12.34 14.95
C SER A 33 29.03 -12.38 15.28
N VAL A 34 29.69 -11.22 15.42
CA VAL A 34 31.14 -11.17 15.73
C VAL A 34 31.40 -11.41 17.22
N ASP A 35 30.43 -11.10 18.08
CA ASP A 35 30.59 -11.23 19.54
C ASP A 35 30.40 -12.68 20.03
N GLU A 36 29.68 -13.52 19.27
CA GLU A 36 29.41 -14.93 19.59
C GLU A 36 30.43 -15.93 19.00
N ARG A 37 31.69 -15.53 18.80
CA ARG A 37 32.77 -16.49 18.45
C ARG A 37 33.60 -16.87 19.68
N PRO A 38 33.16 -17.83 20.53
CA PRO A 38 34.09 -18.60 21.34
C PRO A 38 34.91 -19.53 20.42
N ALA A 39 36.19 -19.70 20.73
CA ALA A 39 37.21 -20.39 19.95
C ALA A 39 37.05 -21.94 19.90
N ALA A 40 35.83 -22.45 19.81
CA ALA A 40 35.58 -23.89 19.74
C ALA A 40 35.68 -24.40 18.29
N ALA A 41 36.78 -25.12 18.07
CA ALA A 41 37.16 -25.90 16.91
C ALA A 41 36.03 -26.69 16.21
N ASP A 42 35.92 -26.46 14.90
CA ASP A 42 36.17 -27.46 13.85
C ASP A 42 35.77 -28.92 14.14
N LEU A 43 34.48 -29.23 13.98
CA LEU A 43 34.00 -30.61 13.78
C LEU A 43 33.07 -30.64 12.57
N GLY A 44 33.58 -31.26 11.49
CA GLY A 44 32.98 -31.33 10.15
C GLY A 44 31.70 -32.16 10.06
N GLY A 45 30.57 -31.58 10.47
CA GLY A 45 29.24 -32.14 10.24
C GLY A 45 28.77 -31.91 8.80
N ALA A 46 28.50 -32.99 8.07
CA ALA A 46 27.96 -32.97 6.71
C ALA A 46 26.55 -32.33 6.66
N PRO A 47 26.18 -31.64 5.56
CA PRO A 47 24.87 -30.99 5.44
C PRO A 47 23.75 -32.02 5.39
N VAL A 48 23.04 -32.19 6.51
CA VAL A 48 21.84 -33.02 6.60
C VAL A 48 20.74 -32.38 5.76
N GLY A 49 20.37 -33.04 4.65
CA GLY A 49 19.31 -32.61 3.75
C GLY A 49 17.93 -32.70 4.39
N GLY A 50 17.57 -31.71 5.21
CA GLY A 50 16.24 -31.58 5.80
C GLY A 50 15.17 -31.45 4.70
N LYS A 51 14.15 -32.32 4.76
CA LYS A 51 12.98 -32.24 3.87
C LYS A 51 12.30 -30.89 4.05
N LEU A 52 12.17 -30.14 2.95
CA LEU A 52 11.43 -28.87 2.87
C LEU A 52 9.94 -29.13 3.13
N SER A 53 9.53 -29.18 4.40
CA SER A 53 8.13 -29.25 4.77
C SER A 53 7.42 -27.95 4.37
N ARG A 54 6.29 -28.07 3.68
CA ARG A 54 5.45 -26.92 3.28
C ARG A 54 4.37 -26.75 4.34
N HIS A 55 4.44 -25.68 5.13
CA HIS A 55 3.40 -25.35 6.12
C HIS A 55 2.64 -24.09 5.70
N ARG A 56 1.33 -24.08 5.99
CA ARG A 56 0.48 -22.90 5.76
C ARG A 56 0.66 -21.97 6.93
N LEU A 57 0.93 -20.68 6.68
CA LEU A 57 1.04 -19.70 7.76
C LEU A 57 -0.26 -19.56 8.57
N CYS A 58 -1.41 -19.88 7.97
CA CYS A 58 -2.69 -19.93 8.67
C CYS A 58 -2.81 -21.07 9.70
N GLU A 59 -1.99 -22.11 9.63
CA GLU A 59 -2.03 -23.22 10.60
C GLU A 59 -1.33 -22.84 11.91
N ASP A 60 -0.34 -21.94 11.85
CA ASP A 60 0.40 -21.48 13.03
C ASP A 60 -0.29 -20.29 13.73
N LEU A 61 -1.13 -19.56 13.01
CA LEU A 61 -1.90 -18.46 13.57
C LEU A 61 -3.15 -19.00 14.28
N PRO A 62 -3.61 -18.35 15.37
CA PRO A 62 -4.90 -18.68 15.98
C PRO A 62 -6.00 -18.63 14.90
N GLU A 63 -6.73 -19.74 14.69
CA GLU A 63 -7.66 -19.89 13.56
C GLU A 63 -8.64 -18.71 13.42
N ALA A 64 -9.09 -18.17 14.55
CA ALA A 64 -10.00 -17.02 14.59
C ALA A 64 -9.36 -15.74 14.04
N SER A 65 -8.11 -15.45 14.41
CA SER A 65 -7.38 -14.25 13.97
C SER A 65 -7.04 -14.33 12.48
N ALA A 66 -6.63 -15.50 12.01
CA ALA A 66 -6.33 -15.74 10.59
C ALA A 66 -7.59 -15.58 9.73
N ARG A 67 -8.71 -16.24 10.10
CA ARG A 67 -9.99 -16.12 9.38
C ARG A 67 -10.50 -14.69 9.37
N PHE A 68 -10.46 -14.00 10.51
CA PHE A 68 -10.85 -12.59 10.60
C PHE A 68 -10.01 -11.71 9.68
N SER A 69 -8.68 -11.88 9.70
CA SER A 69 -7.76 -11.12 8.84
C SER A 69 -8.03 -11.35 7.35
N VAL A 70 -8.28 -12.59 6.94
CA VAL A 70 -8.62 -12.92 5.55
C VAL A 70 -9.93 -12.26 5.12
N ILE A 71 -10.99 -12.35 5.94
CA ILE A 71 -12.28 -11.73 5.64
C ILE A 71 -12.12 -10.21 5.50
N LEU A 72 -11.40 -9.60 6.44
CA LEU A 72 -11.22 -8.15 6.47
C LEU A 72 -10.38 -7.64 5.29
N LEU A 73 -9.34 -8.38 4.89
CA LEU A 73 -8.58 -8.08 3.66
C LEU A 73 -9.43 -8.25 2.39
N ALA A 74 -10.24 -9.30 2.30
CA ALA A 74 -11.13 -9.53 1.16
C ALA A 74 -12.20 -8.44 1.05
N LEU A 75 -12.77 -8.01 2.17
CA LEU A 75 -13.70 -6.89 2.23
C LEU A 75 -13.04 -5.58 1.84
N ALA A 76 -11.82 -5.30 2.33
CA ALA A 76 -11.07 -4.11 1.94
C ALA A 76 -10.75 -4.11 0.43
N PHE A 77 -10.34 -5.26 -0.12
CA PHE A 77 -10.08 -5.41 -1.56
C PHE A 77 -11.34 -5.11 -2.38
N ALA A 78 -12.48 -5.69 -2.01
CA ALA A 78 -13.76 -5.43 -2.66
C ALA A 78 -14.19 -3.95 -2.52
N ALA A 79 -14.02 -3.37 -1.32
CA ALA A 79 -14.37 -1.98 -1.06
C ALA A 79 -13.52 -0.99 -1.89
N ILE A 80 -12.23 -1.25 -2.10
CA ILE A 80 -11.39 -0.45 -2.99
C ILE A 80 -11.88 -0.54 -4.43
N LEU A 81 -12.15 -1.76 -4.94
CA LEU A 81 -12.64 -1.94 -6.31
C LEU A 81 -13.98 -1.23 -6.55
N VAL A 82 -14.94 -1.44 -5.64
CA VAL A 82 -16.26 -0.83 -5.73
C VAL A 82 -16.17 0.68 -5.55
N GLY A 83 -15.44 1.15 -4.53
CA GLY A 83 -15.24 2.57 -4.25
C GLY A 83 -14.52 3.31 -5.38
N ALA A 84 -13.61 2.65 -6.11
CA ALA A 84 -12.92 3.25 -7.25
C ALA A 84 -13.85 3.50 -8.45
N CYS A 85 -14.91 2.70 -8.59
CA CYS A 85 -15.88 2.80 -9.69
C CYS A 85 -17.10 3.66 -9.34
N ILE A 86 -17.51 3.69 -8.07
CA ILE A 86 -18.62 4.51 -7.60
C ILE A 86 -18.25 6.00 -7.66
N THR A 87 -19.21 6.84 -8.02
CA THR A 87 -19.08 8.30 -7.95
C THR A 87 -18.78 8.71 -6.51
N THR A 88 -17.68 9.44 -6.30
CA THR A 88 -17.24 9.91 -4.99
C THR A 88 -17.39 11.41 -4.88
N LEU A 89 -17.16 12.14 -5.98
CA LEU A 89 -17.30 13.58 -6.08
C LEU A 89 -18.32 13.97 -7.15
N GLN A 90 -19.01 15.07 -6.92
CA GLN A 90 -19.87 15.70 -7.91
C GLN A 90 -19.49 17.17 -7.97
N MET A 91 -19.02 17.60 -9.14
CA MET A 91 -18.70 19.00 -9.40
C MET A 91 -19.92 19.68 -9.99
N HIS A 92 -20.34 20.77 -9.36
CA HIS A 92 -21.43 21.61 -9.82
C HIS A 92 -20.86 22.93 -10.33
N VAL A 93 -21.08 23.23 -11.60
CA VAL A 93 -20.63 24.47 -12.25
C VAL A 93 -21.85 25.39 -12.41
N SER A 94 -21.81 26.54 -11.75
CA SER A 94 -22.89 27.55 -11.73
C SER A 94 -22.35 28.95 -12.08
N GLY A 95 -23.27 29.91 -12.23
CA GLY A 95 -22.96 31.30 -12.55
C GLY A 95 -23.28 31.67 -14.00
N ALA A 96 -23.27 32.96 -14.30
CA ALA A 96 -23.73 33.50 -15.58
C ALA A 96 -22.98 32.89 -16.78
N LEU A 97 -21.67 32.62 -16.63
CA LEU A 97 -20.87 32.01 -17.68
C LEU A 97 -21.21 30.54 -17.89
N ALA A 98 -21.47 29.80 -16.79
CA ALA A 98 -21.90 28.42 -16.87
C ALA A 98 -23.27 28.30 -17.53
N ASP A 99 -24.18 29.23 -17.21
CA ASP A 99 -25.53 29.26 -17.77
C ASP A 99 -25.53 29.54 -19.27
N LEU A 100 -24.59 30.36 -19.75
CA LEU A 100 -24.44 30.70 -21.15
C LEU A 100 -23.74 29.61 -21.97
N LEU A 101 -22.73 28.96 -21.40
CA LEU A 101 -21.85 28.03 -22.13
C LEU A 101 -22.21 26.56 -21.96
N LEU A 102 -22.86 26.16 -20.86
CA LEU A 102 -23.18 24.77 -20.54
C LEU A 102 -24.69 24.53 -20.55
N SER A 103 -25.10 23.43 -21.19
CA SER A 103 -26.43 22.86 -21.02
C SER A 103 -26.64 22.42 -19.57
N GLU A 104 -27.89 22.36 -19.12
CA GLU A 104 -28.24 21.98 -17.75
C GLU A 104 -27.58 20.65 -17.32
N ASP A 105 -27.57 19.65 -18.19
CA ASP A 105 -26.93 18.35 -17.92
C ASP A 105 -25.40 18.41 -17.78
N ALA A 106 -24.76 19.39 -18.43
CA ALA A 106 -23.30 19.55 -18.40
C ALA A 106 -22.80 20.30 -17.16
N ARG A 107 -23.71 20.88 -16.35
CA ARG A 107 -23.37 21.58 -15.10
C ARG A 107 -23.05 20.62 -13.96
N ILE A 108 -23.48 19.37 -14.07
CA ILE A 108 -23.30 18.34 -13.06
C ILE A 108 -22.34 17.27 -13.57
N LEU A 109 -21.12 17.29 -13.04
CA LEU A 109 -20.05 16.38 -13.46
C LEU A 109 -19.75 15.38 -12.34
N PRO A 110 -20.26 14.14 -12.43
CA PRO A 110 -19.95 13.08 -11.47
C PRO A 110 -18.57 12.49 -11.76
N TYR A 111 -17.77 12.33 -10.71
CA TYR A 111 -16.42 11.79 -10.76
C TYR A 111 -16.24 10.64 -9.75
N SER A 112 -15.73 9.51 -10.23
CA SER A 112 -15.16 8.43 -9.43
C SER A 112 -13.62 8.47 -9.51
N LEU A 113 -12.91 7.64 -8.76
CA LEU A 113 -11.44 7.52 -8.91
C LEU A 113 -11.07 7.22 -10.37
N VAL A 114 -11.74 6.23 -10.96
CA VAL A 114 -11.53 5.86 -12.36
C VAL A 114 -11.94 6.99 -13.30
N GLY A 115 -13.04 7.69 -13.00
CA GLY A 115 -13.50 8.85 -13.76
C GLY A 115 -12.47 9.98 -13.80
N ILE A 116 -11.88 10.33 -12.64
CA ILE A 116 -10.82 11.35 -12.54
C ILE A 116 -9.59 10.92 -13.35
N GLY A 117 -9.14 9.68 -13.17
CA GLY A 117 -8.01 9.15 -13.92
C GLY A 117 -8.24 9.15 -15.43
N ALA A 118 -9.44 8.82 -15.89
CA ALA A 118 -9.83 8.88 -17.30
C ALA A 118 -9.93 10.33 -17.82
N PHE A 119 -10.37 11.25 -16.97
CA PHE A 119 -10.52 12.67 -17.33
C PHE A 119 -9.18 13.35 -17.62
N LEU A 120 -8.07 12.92 -17.00
CA LEU A 120 -6.72 13.50 -17.21
C LEU A 120 -6.25 13.49 -18.67
N THR A 121 -6.75 12.58 -19.50
CA THR A 121 -6.42 12.48 -20.92
C THR A 121 -7.58 12.79 -21.84
N ARG A 122 -8.72 13.25 -21.30
CA ARG A 122 -9.91 13.60 -22.07
C ARG A 122 -9.73 14.98 -22.71
N GLY A 123 -9.91 15.07 -24.02
CA GLY A 123 -9.92 16.34 -24.77
C GLY A 123 -9.23 16.22 -26.12
N PRO A 124 -7.89 16.12 -26.18
CA PRO A 124 -7.16 15.92 -27.43
C PRO A 124 -7.42 14.51 -28.01
N GLU A 125 -7.53 14.39 -29.33
CA GLU A 125 -7.58 13.07 -30.00
C GLU A 125 -6.30 12.26 -29.72
N ASP A 126 -5.16 12.95 -29.65
CA ASP A 126 -3.86 12.40 -29.27
C ASP A 126 -3.29 13.13 -28.05
N PRO A 127 -3.62 12.69 -26.81
CA PRO A 127 -3.09 13.33 -25.62
C PRO A 127 -1.57 13.19 -25.58
N PRO A 128 -0.83 14.27 -25.30
CA PRO A 128 0.63 14.24 -25.25
C PRO A 128 1.12 13.18 -24.26
N LEU A 129 2.28 12.59 -24.55
CA LEU A 129 2.88 11.51 -23.75
C LEU A 129 2.93 11.83 -22.25
N GLY A 130 3.15 13.10 -21.91
CA GLY A 130 3.14 13.57 -20.53
C GLY A 130 1.81 13.31 -19.80
N LEU A 131 0.67 13.61 -20.41
CA LEU A 131 -0.64 13.36 -19.78
C LEU A 131 -0.93 11.87 -19.63
N ARG A 132 -0.59 11.06 -20.64
CA ARG A 132 -0.69 9.58 -20.56
C ARG A 132 0.20 9.03 -19.43
N ALA A 133 1.40 9.58 -19.25
CA ALA A 133 2.29 9.20 -18.15
C ALA A 133 1.71 9.58 -16.77
N VAL A 134 1.15 10.78 -16.62
CA VAL A 134 0.49 11.21 -15.37
C VAL A 134 -0.71 10.30 -15.04
N GLN A 135 -1.54 9.98 -16.04
CA GLN A 135 -2.65 9.05 -15.89
C GLN A 135 -2.18 7.64 -15.46
N ALA A 136 -1.12 7.12 -16.08
CA ALA A 136 -0.54 5.83 -15.72
C ALA A 136 0.00 5.83 -14.27
N ILE A 137 0.72 6.90 -13.88
CA ILE A 137 1.23 7.07 -12.50
C ILE A 137 0.05 7.11 -11.53
N PHE A 138 -0.98 7.92 -11.81
CA PHE A 138 -2.17 8.02 -10.98
C PHE A 138 -2.81 6.65 -10.74
N PHE A 139 -3.11 5.88 -11.80
CA PHE A 139 -3.70 4.55 -11.64
C PHE A 139 -2.77 3.56 -10.95
N THR A 140 -1.46 3.64 -11.20
CA THR A 140 -0.49 2.74 -10.59
C THR A 140 -0.47 2.91 -9.07
N PHE A 141 -0.32 4.14 -8.60
CA PHE A 141 -0.16 4.43 -7.17
C PHE A 141 -1.49 4.44 -6.40
N ALA A 142 -2.57 4.95 -7.02
CA ALA A 142 -3.87 5.05 -6.35
C ALA A 142 -4.72 3.77 -6.43
N LEU A 143 -4.46 2.86 -7.38
CA LEU A 143 -5.31 1.69 -7.58
C LEU A 143 -4.53 0.37 -7.68
N VAL A 144 -3.58 0.26 -8.62
CA VAL A 144 -2.90 -1.01 -8.90
C VAL A 144 -2.06 -1.48 -7.71
N ILE A 145 -1.20 -0.62 -7.15
CA ILE A 145 -0.32 -0.97 -6.02
C ILE A 145 -1.13 -1.39 -4.77
N PRO A 146 -2.14 -0.64 -4.29
CA PRO A 146 -2.99 -1.06 -3.18
C PRO A 146 -3.67 -2.42 -3.42
N LEU A 147 -4.18 -2.68 -4.62
CA LEU A 147 -4.81 -3.97 -4.95
C LEU A 147 -3.80 -5.12 -4.99
N LEU A 148 -2.58 -4.89 -5.51
CA LEU A 148 -1.51 -5.87 -5.49
C LEU A 148 -1.05 -6.18 -4.06
N LEU A 149 -0.94 -5.17 -3.20
CA LEU A 149 -0.61 -5.32 -1.79
C LEU A 149 -1.62 -6.26 -1.08
N LEU A 150 -2.92 -5.96 -1.19
CA LEU A 150 -3.96 -6.78 -0.58
C LEU A 150 -4.00 -8.20 -1.19
N SER A 151 -3.76 -8.32 -2.50
CA SER A 151 -3.70 -9.63 -3.19
C SER A 151 -2.54 -10.48 -2.69
N PHE A 152 -1.35 -9.89 -2.49
CA PHE A 152 -0.19 -10.60 -1.97
C PHE A 152 -0.36 -10.98 -0.50
N LEU A 153 -0.98 -10.14 0.32
CA LEU A 153 -1.33 -10.50 1.70
C LEU A 153 -2.35 -11.64 1.75
N LEU A 154 -3.39 -11.61 0.92
CA LEU A 154 -4.34 -12.71 0.78
C LEU A 154 -3.65 -13.99 0.31
N CYS A 155 -2.76 -13.90 -0.68
CA CYS A 155 -1.97 -15.04 -1.16
C CYS A 155 -1.10 -15.63 -0.06
N LEU A 156 -0.44 -14.78 0.73
CA LEU A 156 0.44 -15.19 1.83
C LEU A 156 -0.35 -15.92 2.94
N LEU A 157 -1.59 -15.51 3.21
CA LEU A 157 -2.46 -16.18 4.19
C LEU A 157 -3.09 -17.46 3.64
N LEU A 158 -3.55 -17.48 2.38
CA LEU A 158 -4.35 -18.59 1.83
C LEU A 158 -3.50 -19.71 1.19
N VAL A 159 -2.32 -19.39 0.66
CA VAL A 159 -1.52 -20.33 -0.12
C VAL A 159 -0.35 -20.88 0.74
N PRO A 160 -0.18 -22.22 0.83
CA PRO A 160 1.02 -22.82 1.42
C PRO A 160 2.25 -22.50 0.57
N LEU A 161 3.00 -21.47 0.94
CA LEU A 161 4.26 -21.09 0.32
C LEU A 161 5.44 -21.63 1.13
N PRO A 162 6.57 -21.99 0.49
CA PRO A 162 7.79 -22.29 1.24
C PRO A 162 8.30 -21.06 1.98
N ARG A 163 8.95 -21.25 3.14
CA ARG A 163 9.43 -20.17 4.03
C ARG A 163 10.24 -19.09 3.31
N SER A 164 11.11 -19.48 2.37
CA SER A 164 11.90 -18.54 1.56
C SER A 164 11.04 -17.59 0.73
N ARG A 165 9.96 -18.09 0.13
CA ARG A 165 9.01 -17.28 -0.65
C ARG A 165 8.10 -16.45 0.23
N GLN A 166 7.66 -16.96 1.39
CA GLN A 166 6.88 -16.18 2.35
C GLN A 166 7.64 -14.94 2.82
N ARG A 167 8.91 -15.09 3.19
CA ARG A 167 9.78 -13.95 3.58
C ARG A 167 9.97 -12.96 2.43
N ALA A 168 10.20 -13.45 1.20
CA ALA A 168 10.33 -12.59 0.03
C ALA A 168 9.05 -11.82 -0.28
N LEU A 169 7.89 -12.49 -0.24
CA LEU A 169 6.59 -11.88 -0.49
C LEU A 169 6.23 -10.87 0.60
N LEU A 170 6.52 -11.17 1.86
CA LEU A 170 6.31 -10.24 2.97
C LEU A 170 7.18 -8.98 2.87
N LYS A 171 8.44 -9.12 2.43
CA LYS A 171 9.29 -7.98 2.08
C LYS A 171 8.69 -7.15 0.94
N LEU A 172 8.18 -7.82 -0.10
CA LEU A 172 7.51 -7.14 -1.22
C LEU A 172 6.25 -6.39 -0.76
N CYS A 173 5.42 -6.98 0.10
CA CYS A 173 4.26 -6.31 0.69
C CYS A 173 4.66 -5.04 1.42
N ARG A 174 5.75 -5.05 2.21
CA ARG A 174 6.24 -3.84 2.89
C ARG A 174 6.68 -2.73 1.93
N ILE A 175 7.28 -3.10 0.80
CA ILE A 175 7.66 -2.13 -0.23
C ILE A 175 6.39 -1.56 -0.88
N LEU A 176 5.43 -2.41 -1.25
CA LEU A 176 4.16 -1.96 -1.84
C LEU A 176 3.34 -1.09 -0.88
N ASP A 177 3.35 -1.40 0.42
CA ASP A 177 2.68 -0.62 1.46
C ASP A 177 3.25 0.81 1.54
N ALA A 178 4.58 0.96 1.46
CA ALA A 178 5.22 2.27 1.40
C ALA A 178 4.94 3.05 0.11
N TRP A 179 4.43 2.39 -0.93
CA TRP A 179 4.14 2.98 -2.24
C TRP A 179 2.65 3.15 -2.48
N ALA A 180 1.78 2.54 -1.67
CA ALA A 180 0.34 2.71 -1.82
C ALA A 180 -0.02 4.16 -1.49
N ALA A 181 -0.69 4.85 -2.42
CA ALA A 181 -1.09 6.26 -2.25
C ALA A 181 -2.62 6.42 -2.28
N PHE A 182 -3.35 5.36 -1.96
CA PHE A 182 -4.81 5.39 -1.98
C PHE A 182 -5.40 6.22 -0.83
N ASP A 183 -4.80 6.14 0.35
CA ASP A 183 -5.08 7.01 1.50
C ASP A 183 -4.82 8.49 1.16
N VAL A 184 -3.70 8.78 0.50
CA VAL A 184 -3.37 10.14 0.02
C VAL A 184 -4.42 10.63 -0.97
N PHE A 185 -4.88 9.78 -1.88
CA PHE A 185 -5.97 10.11 -2.79
C PHE A 185 -7.27 10.43 -2.03
N VAL A 186 -7.67 9.62 -1.05
CA VAL A 186 -8.86 9.84 -0.22
C VAL A 186 -8.78 11.18 0.50
N ILE A 187 -7.64 11.50 1.12
CA ILE A 187 -7.41 12.78 1.79
C ILE A 187 -7.46 13.92 0.78
N GLY A 188 -6.85 13.75 -0.40
CA GLY A 188 -6.89 14.74 -1.47
C GLY A 188 -8.31 15.05 -1.94
N VAL A 189 -9.16 14.03 -2.09
CA VAL A 189 -10.59 14.16 -2.39
C VAL A 189 -11.33 14.91 -1.27
N ALA A 190 -11.02 14.60 -0.02
CA ALA A 190 -11.61 15.28 1.14
C ALA A 190 -11.25 16.77 1.15
N VAL A 191 -9.96 17.10 0.98
CA VAL A 191 -9.47 18.48 0.93
C VAL A 191 -10.05 19.22 -0.26
N ALA A 192 -10.11 18.58 -1.44
CA ALA A 192 -10.74 19.17 -2.62
C ALA A 192 -12.21 19.52 -2.35
N ASN A 193 -12.95 18.68 -1.62
CA ASN A 193 -14.34 18.98 -1.28
C ASN A 193 -14.48 20.26 -0.43
N PHE A 194 -13.52 20.58 0.44
CA PHE A 194 -13.58 21.76 1.30
C PHE A 194 -12.96 23.01 0.67
N GLU A 195 -11.85 22.86 -0.05
CA GLU A 195 -11.02 23.99 -0.49
C GLU A 195 -11.23 24.37 -1.96
N PHE A 196 -11.86 23.51 -2.79
CA PHE A 196 -11.96 23.77 -4.22
C PHE A 196 -12.79 25.01 -4.54
N GLY A 197 -13.84 25.30 -3.76
CA GLY A 197 -14.63 26.52 -3.92
C GLY A 197 -13.82 27.79 -3.67
N LEU A 198 -12.92 27.77 -2.68
CA LEU A 198 -12.03 28.90 -2.39
C LEU A 198 -11.01 29.11 -3.51
N LEU A 199 -10.39 28.02 -3.98
CA LEU A 199 -9.44 28.05 -5.09
C LEU A 199 -10.08 28.53 -6.39
N ALA A 200 -11.28 28.04 -6.72
CA ALA A 200 -12.01 28.44 -7.92
C ALA A 200 -12.35 29.93 -7.88
N ASN A 201 -12.87 30.42 -6.75
CA ASN A 201 -13.14 31.85 -6.57
C ASN A 201 -11.87 32.69 -6.70
N PHE A 202 -10.75 32.25 -6.11
CA PHE A 202 -9.50 32.97 -6.24
C PHE A 202 -9.04 33.08 -7.71
N LEU A 203 -9.08 31.98 -8.46
CA LEU A 203 -8.68 31.96 -9.87
C LEU A 203 -9.60 32.81 -10.75
N VAL A 204 -10.92 32.75 -10.53
CA VAL A 204 -11.89 33.50 -11.34
C VAL A 204 -11.77 35.01 -11.11
N TYR A 205 -11.60 35.46 -9.86
CA TYR A 205 -11.65 36.87 -9.53
C TYR A 205 -10.29 37.58 -9.48
N ASN A 206 -9.16 36.86 -9.42
CA ASN A 206 -7.82 37.46 -9.33
C ASN A 206 -6.95 37.28 -10.58
N ASP A 207 -7.42 36.54 -11.59
CA ASP A 207 -6.69 36.36 -12.85
C ASP A 207 -7.24 37.31 -13.95
N ASN A 208 -6.80 37.11 -15.20
CA ASN A 208 -7.11 37.94 -16.36
C ASN A 208 -8.61 38.09 -16.66
N ILE A 209 -9.45 37.17 -16.16
CA ILE A 209 -10.92 37.21 -16.31
C ILE A 209 -11.58 38.01 -15.17
N GLY A 210 -10.81 38.34 -14.13
CA GLY A 210 -11.29 38.97 -12.90
C GLY A 210 -12.01 40.29 -13.15
N TYR A 211 -11.53 41.12 -14.10
CA TYR A 211 -12.18 42.40 -14.43
C TYR A 211 -13.57 42.20 -15.06
N ALA A 212 -13.70 41.26 -15.98
CA ALA A 212 -14.99 40.96 -16.62
C ALA A 212 -15.96 40.35 -15.59
N CYS A 213 -15.46 39.42 -14.76
CA CYS A 213 -16.27 38.78 -13.73
C CYS A 213 -16.64 39.72 -12.59
N SER A 214 -15.78 40.67 -12.20
CA SER A 214 -16.14 41.70 -11.22
C SER A 214 -17.19 42.63 -11.80
N TRP A 215 -17.06 43.03 -13.08
CA TRP A 215 -18.08 43.86 -13.74
C TRP A 215 -19.44 43.16 -13.77
N VAL A 216 -19.48 41.87 -14.12
CA VAL A 216 -20.72 41.07 -14.10
C VAL A 216 -21.31 41.03 -12.70
N ARG A 217 -20.51 40.71 -11.68
CA ARG A 217 -20.95 40.66 -10.29
C ARG A 217 -21.52 41.98 -9.81
N ASP A 218 -20.84 43.09 -10.13
CA ASP A 218 -21.19 44.41 -9.61
C ASP A 218 -22.42 45.02 -10.32
N ASN A 219 -22.66 44.69 -11.60
CA ASN A 219 -23.79 45.23 -12.37
C ASN A 219 -25.03 44.32 -12.39
N LEU A 220 -24.85 43.01 -12.39
CA LEU A 220 -25.94 42.03 -12.51
C LEU A 220 -26.31 41.39 -11.16
N ALA A 221 -25.49 41.57 -10.12
CA ALA A 221 -25.67 40.94 -8.81
C ALA A 221 -25.76 39.39 -8.87
N ILE A 222 -25.13 38.78 -9.88
CA ILE A 222 -25.04 37.32 -10.08
C ILE A 222 -23.56 36.93 -10.11
N GLU A 223 -23.23 35.74 -9.61
CA GLU A 223 -21.86 35.22 -9.67
C GLU A 223 -21.44 34.92 -11.12
N CYS A 224 -20.22 35.32 -11.49
CA CYS A 224 -19.71 35.14 -12.86
C CYS A 224 -19.53 33.65 -13.20
N LEU A 225 -18.84 32.94 -12.33
CA LEU A 225 -18.58 31.50 -12.40
C LEU A 225 -18.32 31.02 -10.97
N ALA A 226 -19.03 29.99 -10.54
CA ALA A 226 -18.80 29.29 -9.30
C ALA A 226 -18.68 27.79 -9.58
N ILE A 227 -17.70 27.17 -8.93
CA ILE A 227 -17.51 25.73 -9.03
C ILE A 227 -17.51 25.17 -7.62
N GLU A 228 -18.54 24.40 -7.32
CA GLU A 228 -18.71 23.72 -6.04
C GLU A 228 -18.39 22.24 -6.20
N CYS A 229 -17.76 21.66 -5.19
CA CYS A 229 -17.51 20.24 -5.12
C CYS A 229 -18.35 19.68 -3.98
N HIS A 230 -19.14 18.65 -4.27
CA HIS A 230 -19.98 17.97 -3.30
C HIS A 230 -19.55 16.52 -3.18
N ALA A 231 -19.21 16.10 -1.97
CA ALA A 231 -18.93 14.72 -1.64
C ALA A 231 -20.24 13.93 -1.67
N THR A 232 -20.27 12.89 -2.49
CA THR A 232 -21.42 11.98 -2.59
C THR A 232 -21.32 10.87 -1.52
N PRO A 233 -22.38 10.11 -1.23
CA PRO A 233 -22.31 8.99 -0.29
C PRO A 233 -21.24 7.94 -0.64
N GLY A 234 -20.86 7.83 -1.93
CA GLY A 234 -19.76 6.98 -2.37
C GLY A 234 -18.41 7.35 -1.76
N PHE A 235 -18.22 8.63 -1.40
CA PHE A 235 -17.02 9.08 -0.70
C PHE A 235 -16.85 8.41 0.67
N ALA A 236 -17.94 8.17 1.42
CA ALA A 236 -17.85 7.50 2.72
C ALA A 236 -17.31 6.06 2.58
N LEU A 237 -17.78 5.33 1.56
CA LEU A 237 -17.25 4.00 1.26
C LEU A 237 -15.77 4.05 0.88
N LEU A 238 -15.39 5.00 0.01
CA LEU A 238 -14.00 5.21 -0.38
C LEU A 238 -13.12 5.56 0.82
N ALA A 239 -13.60 6.41 1.74
CA ALA A 239 -12.87 6.81 2.94
C ALA A 239 -12.66 5.65 3.91
N VAL A 240 -13.70 4.83 4.15
CA VAL A 240 -13.58 3.61 4.95
C VAL A 240 -12.60 2.62 4.30
N ALA A 241 -12.66 2.46 2.97
CA ALA A 241 -11.71 1.64 2.23
C ALA A 241 -10.27 2.16 2.38
N GLY A 242 -10.07 3.49 2.34
CA GLY A 242 -8.77 4.14 2.49
C GLY A 242 -8.17 3.93 3.89
N LEU A 243 -8.99 4.11 4.92
CA LEU A 243 -8.58 3.83 6.31
C LEU A 243 -8.24 2.35 6.48
N ALA A 244 -9.10 1.45 6.00
CA ALA A 244 -8.84 0.02 6.03
C ALA A 244 -7.53 -0.34 5.31
N SER A 245 -7.28 0.22 4.13
CA SER A 245 -6.04 -0.02 3.39
C SER A 245 -4.79 0.53 4.07
N CYS A 246 -4.92 1.55 4.92
CA CYS A 246 -3.80 2.10 5.68
C CYS A 246 -3.44 1.23 6.90
N PHE A 247 -4.43 0.71 7.63
CA PHE A 247 -4.18 -0.01 8.88
C PHE A 247 -4.01 -1.52 8.71
N LEU A 248 -4.76 -2.15 7.78
CA LEU A 248 -4.79 -3.61 7.66
C LEU A 248 -3.46 -4.21 7.21
N PRO A 249 -2.77 -3.70 6.17
CA PRO A 249 -1.52 -4.27 5.72
C PRO A 249 -0.46 -4.31 6.82
N GLY A 250 -0.32 -3.22 7.58
CA GLY A 250 0.61 -3.14 8.71
C GLY A 250 0.33 -4.19 9.80
N LYS A 251 -0.94 -4.34 10.19
CA LYS A 251 -1.34 -5.34 11.20
C LYS A 251 -1.14 -6.76 10.71
N VAL A 252 -1.58 -7.09 9.49
CA VAL A 252 -1.42 -8.44 8.93
C VAL A 252 0.06 -8.76 8.71
N CYS A 253 0.87 -7.81 8.24
CA CYS A 253 2.31 -8.01 8.11
C CYS A 253 2.96 -8.32 9.46
N ALA A 254 2.61 -7.60 10.53
CA ALA A 254 3.13 -7.87 11.86
C ALA A 254 2.77 -9.29 12.35
N LEU A 255 1.51 -9.70 12.18
CA LEU A 255 1.06 -11.06 12.51
C LEU A 255 1.82 -12.13 11.72
N CYS A 256 2.02 -11.91 10.41
CA CYS A 256 2.76 -12.86 9.58
C CYS A 256 4.24 -12.94 9.96
N GLN A 257 4.82 -11.84 10.44
CA GLN A 257 6.20 -11.83 10.93
C GLN A 257 6.36 -12.59 12.23
N GLU A 258 5.44 -12.40 13.17
CA GLU A 258 5.44 -13.10 14.45
C GLU A 258 5.31 -14.62 14.23
N ALA A 259 4.37 -15.05 13.37
CA ALA A 259 4.23 -16.46 13.00
C ALA A 259 5.50 -17.02 12.32
N LEU A 260 6.14 -16.26 11.42
CA LEU A 260 7.40 -16.67 10.79
C LEU A 260 8.59 -16.72 11.75
N ALA A 261 8.57 -15.93 12.83
CA ALA A 261 9.62 -15.91 13.84
C ALA A 261 9.52 -17.12 14.77
N GLN A 262 8.30 -17.47 15.21
CA GLN A 262 8.03 -18.66 16.03
C GLN A 262 8.51 -19.94 15.34
N GLN A 263 8.20 -20.09 14.04
CA GLN A 263 8.67 -21.21 13.22
C GLN A 263 10.21 -21.35 13.12
N GLY A 264 10.95 -20.27 13.37
CA GLY A 264 12.41 -20.27 13.33
C GLY A 264 13.04 -20.82 14.61
N GLY A 265 12.43 -20.54 15.76
CA GLY A 265 12.93 -20.97 17.07
C GLY A 265 12.85 -22.49 17.26
N ASP A 266 11.72 -23.10 16.88
CA ASP A 266 11.51 -24.55 17.06
C ASP A 266 12.55 -25.39 16.31
N THR A 267 13.02 -24.91 15.14
CA THR A 267 14.03 -25.65 14.37
C THR A 267 15.41 -25.64 15.05
N GLU A 268 15.70 -24.61 15.84
CA GLU A 268 16.98 -24.49 16.55
C GLU A 268 16.97 -25.29 17.86
N GLU A 269 15.83 -25.30 18.59
CA GLU A 269 15.65 -26.14 19.77
C GLU A 269 15.60 -27.64 19.45
N ASP A 270 14.98 -28.04 18.33
CA ASP A 270 14.98 -29.45 17.87
C ASP A 270 16.40 -29.95 17.53
N LEU A 271 17.25 -29.08 16.98
CA LEU A 271 18.64 -29.41 16.69
C LEU A 271 19.46 -29.56 17.98
N LEU A 272 19.23 -28.68 18.96
CA LEU A 272 19.93 -28.74 20.25
C LEU A 272 19.49 -29.91 21.14
N SER A 273 18.22 -30.31 21.07
CA SER A 273 17.69 -31.45 21.82
C SER A 273 18.13 -32.80 21.23
N SER A 274 18.23 -32.92 19.91
CA SER A 274 18.71 -34.14 19.26
C SER A 274 20.19 -34.47 19.55
N ASP A 275 21.02 -33.48 19.89
CA ASP A 275 22.41 -33.71 20.29
C ASP A 275 22.53 -34.20 21.76
N SER A 276 21.54 -33.94 22.60
CA SER A 276 21.56 -34.33 24.02
C SER A 276 21.21 -35.81 24.26
N GLU A 277 20.39 -36.44 23.41
CA GLU A 277 20.02 -37.86 23.57
C GLU A 277 21.12 -38.83 23.08
N GLY A 278 22.14 -38.35 22.36
CA GLY A 278 23.25 -39.18 21.88
C GLY A 278 24.37 -39.41 22.91
N THR A 279 24.43 -38.63 23.98
CA THR A 279 25.52 -38.71 24.98
C THR A 279 25.29 -39.75 26.07
N ASP A 280 24.04 -40.12 26.37
CA ASP A 280 23.73 -41.07 27.45
C ASP A 280 23.96 -42.54 27.05
N GLU A 281 23.91 -42.88 25.76
CA GLU A 281 24.30 -44.22 25.28
C GLU A 281 25.83 -44.45 25.29
N ALA A 282 26.64 -43.40 25.23
CA ALA A 282 28.10 -43.51 25.28
C ALA A 282 28.62 -43.76 26.72
N GLU A 283 27.96 -43.22 27.75
CA GLU A 283 28.35 -43.49 29.15
C GLU A 283 27.97 -44.90 29.62
N GLY A 284 26.90 -45.49 29.07
CA GLY A 284 26.51 -46.87 29.34
C GLY A 284 27.51 -47.92 28.81
N LEU A 285 28.20 -47.64 27.71
CA LEU A 285 29.17 -48.56 27.11
C LEU A 285 30.52 -48.57 27.84
N VAL A 286 30.93 -47.44 28.44
CA VAL A 286 32.17 -47.34 29.22
C VAL A 286 32.02 -47.98 30.60
N ALA A 287 30.83 -47.93 31.20
CA ALA A 287 30.54 -48.60 32.47
C ALA A 287 30.49 -50.14 32.38
N GLY A 288 30.31 -50.70 31.18
CA GLY A 288 30.32 -52.15 30.92
C GLY A 288 31.70 -52.76 30.69
N LEU A 289 32.73 -51.94 30.39
CA LEU A 289 34.10 -52.41 30.11
C LEU A 289 35.01 -52.51 31.36
N PHE A 290 34.50 -52.10 32.52
CA PHE A 290 35.20 -52.15 33.81
C PHE A 290 34.53 -53.10 34.84
N ARG A 291 33.72 -54.06 34.38
CA ARG A 291 33.27 -55.21 35.17
C ARG A 291 33.80 -56.50 34.56
#